data_AF-A0A9P9CMH1-F1
#
_entry.id   AF-A0A9P9CMH1-F1
#
_cell.length_a   1.000
_cell.length_b   1.000
_cell.length_c   1.000
_cell.angle_alpha   90.00
_cell.angle_beta   90.00
_cell.angle_gamma   90.00
#
_symmetry.space_group_name_H-M   'P 1'
#
loop_
_entity.id
_entity.type
_entity.pdbx_description
1 polymer ?
#
loop_
_entity_poly.entity_id
_entity_poly.type
_entity_poly.pdbx_seq_one_letter_code
_entity_poly.pdbx_strand_id
1 'polypeptide(L)'
;MVQRHGTAARPHHTFVASTASSRNQPSEGDITRLAPLFGIKAGVNPTGSGDCDGVVGPNGEPIRIPCQCPPNRKDFIKSLVKNIRVGHVLNNPTVSLAYPLDGSKAAKQARLNAAAVTLQNLEGEGKGCPIAATTWKKLGQAIEDGTDDNSTDSPPPTSSSTVQSSPSSGPNPPTTAPGDTSSDLPSPTTPPSDNQVARLAPPLGWKSGINPTGTGNCDGAVKDHNGQPIQVPCSCPPSEAVYISALRENVRAGKAVNNPTVPVAFPTDDSRDSKRTRIQAAIVTIQNLHGIGIGCPAVSTTLGKQLNALDALVRAL
;
A
#
# COMPACT_ATOMS: atom_id res chain seq x y z
N MET A 1 -21.88 -72.85 -20.31
CA MET A 1 -21.72 -71.54 -19.63
C MET A 1 -20.72 -70.71 -20.43
N VAL A 2 -21.19 -69.82 -21.31
CA VAL A 2 -20.34 -68.89 -22.04
C VAL A 2 -20.97 -67.51 -21.89
N GLN A 3 -20.38 -66.71 -21.02
CA GLN A 3 -20.83 -65.35 -20.69
C GLN A 3 -20.29 -64.40 -21.78
N ARG A 4 -21.17 -63.75 -22.54
CA ARG A 4 -20.81 -62.69 -23.49
C ARG A 4 -20.73 -61.35 -22.76
N HIS A 5 -19.60 -60.66 -22.88
CA HIS A 5 -19.40 -59.30 -22.38
C HIS A 5 -20.02 -58.28 -23.35
N GLY A 6 -20.88 -57.41 -22.81
CA GLY A 6 -21.42 -56.23 -23.51
C GLY A 6 -20.56 -55.00 -23.24
N THR A 7 -20.15 -54.34 -24.32
CA THR A 7 -19.39 -53.08 -24.35
C THR A 7 -20.34 -51.89 -24.17
N ALA A 8 -20.16 -51.11 -23.09
CA ALA A 8 -20.90 -49.87 -22.86
C ALA A 8 -20.15 -48.66 -23.45
N ALA A 9 -20.86 -47.87 -24.27
CA ALA A 9 -20.36 -46.66 -24.90
C ALA A 9 -20.20 -45.50 -23.90
N ARG A 10 -19.07 -44.80 -23.96
CA ARG A 10 -18.79 -43.57 -23.20
C ARG A 10 -19.33 -42.34 -23.94
N PRO A 11 -20.07 -41.43 -23.30
CA PRO A 11 -20.47 -40.17 -23.91
C PRO A 11 -19.30 -39.16 -23.94
N HIS A 12 -19.08 -38.56 -25.11
CA HIS A 12 -18.17 -37.43 -25.30
C HIS A 12 -18.81 -36.17 -24.70
N HIS A 13 -18.30 -35.69 -23.57
CA HIS A 13 -18.58 -34.35 -23.08
C HIS A 13 -17.74 -33.35 -23.88
N THR A 14 -18.41 -32.62 -24.78
CA THR A 14 -17.86 -31.43 -25.44
C THR A 14 -17.62 -30.35 -24.39
N PHE A 15 -16.36 -30.12 -24.04
CA PHE A 15 -15.95 -28.97 -23.24
C PHE A 15 -16.12 -27.71 -24.08
N VAL A 16 -17.13 -26.91 -23.76
CA VAL A 16 -17.27 -25.54 -24.30
C VAL A 16 -16.34 -24.66 -23.46
N ALA A 17 -15.25 -24.19 -24.06
CA ALA A 17 -14.35 -23.25 -23.42
C ALA A 17 -15.06 -21.91 -23.22
N SER A 18 -15.46 -21.60 -21.99
CA SER A 18 -15.94 -20.28 -21.60
C SER A 18 -14.79 -19.27 -21.68
N THR A 19 -14.74 -18.50 -22.76
CA THR A 19 -13.92 -17.28 -22.87
C THR A 19 -14.55 -16.17 -22.01
N ALA A 20 -14.38 -16.26 -20.69
CA ALA A 20 -14.82 -15.22 -19.76
C ALA A 20 -13.78 -14.09 -19.68
N SER A 21 -14.13 -12.97 -20.31
CA SER A 21 -13.83 -11.59 -19.89
C SER A 21 -12.39 -11.24 -19.48
N SER A 22 -11.51 -11.09 -20.47
CA SER A 22 -10.23 -10.38 -20.35
C SER A 22 -10.38 -8.85 -20.30
N ARG A 23 -11.56 -8.31 -19.95
CA ARG A 23 -11.90 -6.87 -20.12
C ARG A 23 -11.56 -5.95 -18.95
N ASN A 24 -11.02 -6.46 -17.85
CA ASN A 24 -10.80 -5.63 -16.64
C ASN A 24 -9.33 -5.46 -16.24
N GLN A 25 -8.41 -5.78 -17.15
CA GLN A 25 -6.99 -5.63 -16.89
C GLN A 25 -6.51 -4.26 -17.40
N PRO A 26 -5.84 -3.45 -16.57
CA PRO A 26 -5.43 -2.11 -16.95
C PRO A 26 -4.43 -2.15 -18.11
N SER A 27 -4.62 -1.26 -19.09
CA SER A 27 -3.70 -1.16 -20.22
C SER A 27 -2.35 -0.63 -19.76
N GLU A 28 -1.29 -0.87 -20.54
CA GLU A 28 0.03 -0.29 -20.25
C GLU A 28 -0.01 1.25 -20.24
N GLY A 29 -0.84 1.85 -21.10
CA GLY A 29 -1.08 3.29 -21.10
C GLY A 29 -1.71 3.78 -19.79
N ASP A 30 -2.71 3.07 -19.27
CA ASP A 30 -3.34 3.41 -17.99
C ASP A 30 -2.38 3.28 -16.82
N ILE A 31 -1.61 2.18 -16.77
CA ILE A 31 -0.61 1.97 -15.73
C ILE A 31 0.46 3.07 -15.78
N THR A 32 0.91 3.45 -16.99
CA THR A 32 1.92 4.50 -17.15
C THR A 32 1.40 5.87 -16.71
N ARG A 33 0.14 6.19 -17.06
CA ARG A 33 -0.52 7.45 -16.74
C ARG A 33 -0.81 7.58 -15.24
N LEU A 34 -1.31 6.52 -14.62
CA LEU A 34 -1.74 6.52 -13.22
C LEU A 34 -0.62 6.17 -12.23
N ALA A 35 0.53 5.69 -12.71
CA ALA A 35 1.67 5.43 -11.85
C ALA A 35 2.24 6.75 -11.30
N PRO A 36 2.45 6.84 -9.97
CA PRO A 36 2.91 8.05 -9.34
C PRO A 36 4.34 8.41 -9.80
N LEU A 37 4.60 9.70 -9.97
CA LEU A 37 5.94 10.22 -10.23
C LEU A 37 6.82 10.03 -8.99
N PHE A 38 8.12 9.82 -9.16
CA PHE A 38 9.02 9.70 -8.01
C PHE A 38 9.19 11.02 -7.25
N GLY A 39 9.13 12.17 -7.94
CA GLY A 39 9.22 13.48 -7.30
C GLY A 39 10.62 13.88 -6.81
N ILE A 40 11.62 13.00 -6.89
CA ILE A 40 13.04 13.32 -6.70
C ILE A 40 13.87 12.70 -7.85
N LYS A 41 15.12 13.15 -8.01
CA LYS A 41 16.08 12.61 -8.98
C LYS A 41 17.08 11.69 -8.29
N ALA A 42 17.62 10.71 -9.02
CA ALA A 42 18.72 9.90 -8.54
C ALA A 42 20.02 10.71 -8.47
N GLY A 43 20.97 10.28 -7.65
CA GLY A 43 22.30 10.90 -7.58
C GLY A 43 22.35 12.29 -6.94
N VAL A 44 21.33 12.71 -6.18
CA VAL A 44 21.30 14.03 -5.54
C VAL A 44 22.30 14.06 -4.38
N ASN A 45 23.21 15.04 -4.37
CA ASN A 45 24.20 15.29 -3.31
C ASN A 45 24.91 14.01 -2.84
N PRO A 46 25.72 13.36 -3.70
CA PRO A 46 26.42 12.15 -3.33
C PRO A 46 27.44 12.42 -2.22
N THR A 47 27.49 11.53 -1.24
CA THR A 47 28.42 11.59 -0.09
C THR A 47 29.80 11.00 -0.38
N GLY A 48 29.92 10.25 -1.48
CA GLY A 48 31.12 9.46 -1.80
C GLY A 48 31.11 8.02 -1.28
N SER A 49 30.18 7.64 -0.39
CA SER A 49 30.02 6.25 0.11
C SER A 49 28.99 5.41 -0.66
N GLY A 50 28.40 5.97 -1.73
CA GLY A 50 27.29 5.36 -2.47
C GLY A 50 25.90 5.83 -2.02
N ASP A 51 25.84 6.70 -1.01
CA ASP A 51 24.59 7.30 -0.50
C ASP A 51 24.38 8.72 -1.05
N CYS A 52 23.12 9.01 -1.35
CA CYS A 52 22.62 10.27 -1.86
C CYS A 52 21.45 10.77 -1.01
N ASP A 53 21.09 12.04 -1.18
CA ASP A 53 19.93 12.66 -0.53
C ASP A 53 18.63 12.17 -1.16
N GLY A 54 17.77 11.56 -0.34
CA GLY A 54 16.38 11.28 -0.65
C GLY A 54 15.45 12.41 -0.24
N VAL A 55 14.19 12.09 0.03
CA VAL A 55 13.25 13.09 0.57
C VAL A 55 13.68 13.57 1.94
N VAL A 56 13.34 14.83 2.24
CA VAL A 56 13.56 15.43 3.55
C VAL A 56 12.71 14.72 4.60
N GLY A 57 13.37 14.23 5.63
CA GLY A 57 12.77 13.57 6.77
C GLY A 57 12.11 14.55 7.75
N PRO A 58 11.47 14.03 8.81
CA PRO A 58 10.76 14.85 9.80
C PRO A 58 11.66 15.82 10.58
N ASN A 59 12.96 15.54 10.65
CA ASN A 59 13.97 16.39 11.29
C ASN A 59 14.47 17.52 10.38
N GLY A 60 13.95 17.65 9.17
CA GLY A 60 14.40 18.64 8.19
C GLY A 60 15.67 18.23 7.43
N GLU A 61 16.22 17.04 7.68
CA GLU A 61 17.39 16.52 6.97
C GLU A 61 16.99 15.49 5.89
N PRO A 62 17.67 15.43 4.75
CA PRO A 62 17.45 14.39 3.74
C PRO A 62 17.70 12.98 4.30
N ILE A 63 16.77 12.06 4.03
CA ILE A 63 16.97 10.64 4.32
C ILE A 63 17.98 10.08 3.32
N ARG A 64 19.04 9.43 3.80
CA ARG A 64 20.04 8.81 2.91
C ARG A 64 19.45 7.61 2.17
N ILE A 65 19.67 7.58 0.87
CA ILE A 65 19.24 6.51 -0.03
C ILE A 65 20.40 6.09 -0.93
N PRO A 66 20.39 4.89 -1.50
CA PRO A 66 21.39 4.52 -2.52
C PRO A 66 21.33 5.48 -3.72
N CYS A 67 22.47 5.91 -4.24
CA CYS A 67 22.54 6.90 -5.32
C CYS A 67 21.88 6.47 -6.64
N GLN A 68 21.71 5.16 -6.86
CA GLN A 68 20.96 4.61 -8.00
C GLN A 68 19.44 4.77 -7.86
N CYS A 69 18.94 5.25 -6.71
CA CYS A 69 17.54 5.43 -6.43
C CYS A 69 17.11 6.90 -6.57
N PRO A 70 15.91 7.17 -7.14
CA PRO A 70 14.98 6.22 -7.76
C PRO A 70 15.52 5.65 -9.09
N PRO A 71 15.02 4.48 -9.54
CA PRO A 71 15.44 3.89 -10.81
C PRO A 71 14.97 4.74 -12.00
N ASN A 72 15.40 4.37 -13.21
CA ASN A 72 14.80 4.95 -14.41
C ASN A 72 13.27 4.72 -14.42
N ARG A 73 12.49 5.78 -14.65
CA ARG A 73 11.02 5.71 -14.63
C ARG A 73 10.48 4.71 -15.65
N LYS A 74 11.05 4.66 -16.86
CA LYS A 74 10.58 3.74 -17.90
C LYS A 74 10.79 2.28 -17.50
N ASP A 75 11.94 1.96 -16.90
CA ASP A 75 12.24 0.60 -16.42
C ASP A 75 11.35 0.23 -15.23
N PHE A 76 11.11 1.17 -14.31
CA PHE A 76 10.15 0.97 -13.23
C PHE A 76 8.73 0.68 -13.75
N ILE A 77 8.22 1.47 -14.70
CA ILE A 77 6.90 1.25 -15.30
C ILE A 77 6.84 -0.11 -15.97
N LYS A 78 7.90 -0.52 -16.68
CA LYS A 78 7.97 -1.87 -17.29
C LYS A 78 7.85 -2.97 -16.24
N SER A 79 8.52 -2.83 -15.09
CA SER A 79 8.38 -3.78 -13.97
C SER A 79 6.99 -3.75 -13.34
N LEU A 80 6.42 -2.55 -13.13
CA LEU A 80 5.09 -2.37 -12.58
C LEU A 80 4.02 -3.01 -13.48
N VAL A 81 4.10 -2.80 -14.79
CA VAL A 81 3.21 -3.41 -15.78
C VAL A 81 3.28 -4.93 -15.71
N LYS A 82 4.49 -5.51 -15.65
CA LYS A 82 4.65 -6.95 -15.51
C LYS A 82 4.01 -7.48 -14.22
N ASN A 83 4.27 -6.82 -13.09
CA ASN A 83 3.73 -7.23 -11.79
C ASN A 83 2.19 -7.16 -11.77
N ILE A 84 1.62 -6.07 -12.26
CA ILE A 84 0.15 -5.90 -12.35
C ILE A 84 -0.43 -6.96 -13.28
N ARG A 85 0.26 -7.30 -14.38
CA ARG A 85 -0.23 -8.30 -15.31
C ARG A 85 -0.33 -9.70 -14.72
N VAL A 86 0.60 -10.06 -13.83
CA VAL A 86 0.58 -11.35 -13.12
C VAL A 86 -0.17 -11.29 -11.79
N GLY A 87 -0.61 -10.09 -11.37
CA GLY A 87 -1.36 -9.87 -10.12
C GLY A 87 -0.50 -9.93 -8.85
N HIS A 88 0.83 -9.97 -8.96
CA HIS A 88 1.78 -10.04 -7.86
C HIS A 88 3.15 -9.50 -8.27
N VAL A 89 4.04 -9.28 -7.31
CA VAL A 89 5.40 -8.81 -7.61
C VAL A 89 6.27 -9.97 -8.10
N LEU A 90 6.82 -9.90 -9.31
CA LEU A 90 7.56 -11.03 -9.92
C LEU A 90 8.74 -11.51 -9.08
N ASN A 91 9.48 -10.59 -8.46
CA ASN A 91 10.64 -10.93 -7.63
C ASN A 91 10.28 -11.16 -6.16
N ASN A 92 8.99 -11.07 -5.81
CA ASN A 92 8.44 -11.36 -4.50
C ASN A 92 6.97 -11.80 -4.67
N PRO A 93 6.72 -13.00 -5.24
CA PRO A 93 5.39 -13.41 -5.68
C PRO A 93 4.40 -13.59 -4.53
N THR A 94 4.89 -13.55 -3.30
CA THR A 94 4.09 -13.58 -2.06
C THR A 94 3.28 -12.29 -1.87
N VAL A 95 3.69 -11.19 -2.50
CA VAL A 95 2.99 -9.91 -2.43
C VAL A 95 2.09 -9.72 -3.65
N SER A 96 0.79 -9.85 -3.43
CA SER A 96 -0.23 -9.59 -4.45
C SER A 96 -0.39 -8.10 -4.71
N LEU A 97 -0.75 -7.76 -5.95
CA LEU A 97 -1.00 -6.38 -6.37
C LEU A 97 -2.43 -6.20 -6.84
N ALA A 98 -3.02 -5.07 -6.45
CA ALA A 98 -4.25 -4.54 -7.01
C ALA A 98 -3.95 -3.21 -7.70
N TYR A 99 -4.51 -3.01 -8.90
CA TYR A 99 -4.37 -1.78 -9.65
C TYR A 99 -5.72 -1.34 -10.22
N PRO A 100 -6.66 -0.92 -9.35
CA PRO A 100 -7.94 -0.37 -9.79
C PRO A 100 -7.71 0.90 -10.63
N LEU A 101 -8.60 1.17 -11.58
CA LEU A 101 -8.48 2.30 -12.51
C LEU A 101 -9.33 3.51 -12.13
N ASP A 102 -10.28 3.35 -11.21
CA ASP A 102 -11.16 4.43 -10.83
C ASP A 102 -10.44 5.53 -10.03
N GLY A 103 -11.07 6.69 -9.95
CA GLY A 103 -10.53 7.88 -9.29
C GLY A 103 -10.69 7.90 -7.77
N SER A 104 -11.24 6.85 -7.15
CA SER A 104 -11.47 6.86 -5.70
C SER A 104 -10.15 6.96 -4.92
N LYS A 105 -10.23 7.53 -3.73
CA LYS A 105 -9.13 7.57 -2.76
C LYS A 105 -8.55 6.17 -2.51
N ALA A 106 -9.42 5.18 -2.31
CA ALA A 106 -9.04 3.78 -2.19
C ALA A 106 -8.25 3.26 -3.39
N ALA A 107 -8.69 3.57 -4.61
CA ALA A 107 -8.02 3.14 -5.82
C ALA A 107 -6.66 3.83 -6.01
N LYS A 108 -6.58 5.14 -5.75
CA LYS A 108 -5.32 5.89 -5.75
C LYS A 108 -4.33 5.31 -4.75
N GLN A 109 -4.78 4.98 -3.53
CA GLN A 109 -3.94 4.39 -2.50
C GLN A 109 -3.48 2.97 -2.87
N ALA A 110 -4.35 2.16 -3.49
CA ALA A 110 -3.97 0.84 -4.00
C ALA A 110 -2.89 0.92 -5.09
N ARG A 111 -3.01 1.89 -6.02
CA ARG A 111 -1.98 2.14 -7.05
C ARG A 111 -0.66 2.62 -6.45
N LEU A 112 -0.73 3.51 -5.45
CA LEU A 112 0.45 3.99 -4.72
C LEU A 112 1.15 2.83 -3.99
N ASN A 113 0.38 1.94 -3.35
CA ASN A 113 0.91 0.73 -2.71
C ASN A 113 1.54 -0.22 -3.74
N ALA A 114 0.87 -0.46 -4.88
CA ALA A 114 1.42 -1.31 -5.92
C ALA A 114 2.75 -0.76 -6.49
N ALA A 115 2.84 0.55 -6.64
CA ALA A 115 4.07 1.24 -7.02
C ALA A 115 5.15 1.10 -5.94
N ALA A 116 4.80 1.33 -4.67
CA ALA A 116 5.68 1.19 -3.51
C ALA A 116 6.31 -0.19 -3.39
N VAL A 117 5.48 -1.24 -3.39
CA VAL A 117 5.97 -2.62 -3.28
C VAL A 117 6.79 -3.01 -4.51
N THR A 118 6.37 -2.59 -5.73
CA THR A 118 7.18 -2.84 -6.93
C THR A 118 8.56 -2.21 -6.80
N LEU A 119 8.66 -0.96 -6.34
CA LEU A 119 9.91 -0.23 -6.17
C LEU A 119 10.87 -0.93 -5.18
N GLN A 120 10.32 -1.42 -4.07
CA GLN A 120 11.07 -2.08 -3.01
C GLN A 120 11.53 -3.51 -3.36
N ASN A 121 11.01 -4.09 -4.44
CA ASN A 121 11.28 -5.48 -4.83
C ASN A 121 11.77 -5.59 -6.29
N LEU A 122 12.45 -4.58 -6.80
CA LEU A 122 12.94 -4.55 -8.19
C LEU A 122 14.02 -5.61 -8.48
N GLU A 123 14.76 -6.02 -7.46
CA GLU A 123 15.93 -6.91 -7.57
C GLU A 123 15.82 -8.16 -6.69
N GLY A 124 14.66 -8.38 -6.07
CA GLY A 124 14.43 -9.47 -5.12
C GLY A 124 13.58 -9.02 -3.94
N GLU A 125 13.28 -9.94 -3.02
CA GLU A 125 12.50 -9.63 -1.83
C GLU A 125 13.19 -8.55 -0.97
N GLY A 126 12.55 -7.40 -0.85
CA GLY A 126 13.09 -6.24 -0.12
C GLY A 126 14.34 -5.61 -0.75
N LYS A 127 14.76 -6.06 -1.93
CA LYS A 127 15.91 -5.54 -2.67
C LYS A 127 15.40 -4.61 -3.77
N GLY A 128 15.51 -3.32 -3.52
CA GLY A 128 15.08 -2.29 -4.44
C GLY A 128 15.27 -0.91 -3.82
N CYS A 129 14.58 0.08 -4.36
CA CYS A 129 14.69 1.43 -3.84
C CYS A 129 13.74 1.64 -2.66
N PRO A 130 14.20 2.29 -1.57
CA PRO A 130 13.34 2.63 -0.45
C PRO A 130 12.30 3.66 -0.88
N ILE A 131 11.17 3.74 -0.17
CA ILE A 131 10.15 4.77 -0.41
C ILE A 131 10.69 6.18 -0.16
N ALA A 132 11.73 6.33 0.67
CA ALA A 132 12.44 7.60 0.84
C ALA A 132 13.10 8.10 -0.46
N ALA A 133 13.25 7.23 -1.48
CA ALA A 133 13.67 7.63 -2.82
C ALA A 133 12.52 8.22 -3.67
N THR A 134 11.37 8.51 -3.07
CA THR A 134 10.23 9.12 -3.73
C THR A 134 9.46 10.06 -2.80
N THR A 135 8.62 10.93 -3.36
CA THR A 135 7.68 11.77 -2.63
C THR A 135 6.37 11.04 -2.30
N TRP A 136 6.31 9.71 -2.48
CA TRP A 136 5.08 8.94 -2.38
C TRP A 136 4.45 8.95 -0.99
N LYS A 137 5.25 9.08 0.08
CA LYS A 137 4.71 9.26 1.42
C LYS A 137 3.84 10.52 1.53
N LYS A 138 4.30 11.64 0.96
CA LYS A 138 3.55 12.90 0.90
C LYS A 138 2.35 12.78 -0.04
N LEU A 139 2.52 12.10 -1.18
CA LEU A 139 1.41 11.84 -2.11
C LEU A 139 0.31 11.00 -1.45
N GLY A 140 0.66 9.97 -0.68
CA GLY A 140 -0.29 9.16 0.06
C GLY A 140 -1.06 10.00 1.08
N GLN A 141 -0.38 10.90 1.80
CA GLN A 141 -1.05 11.86 2.69
C GLN A 141 -1.99 12.79 1.92
N ALA A 142 -1.57 13.34 0.78
CA ALA A 142 -2.42 14.19 -0.03
C ALA A 142 -3.67 13.46 -0.55
N ILE A 143 -3.53 12.19 -0.96
CA ILE A 143 -4.67 11.33 -1.35
C ILE A 143 -5.60 11.12 -0.15
N GLU A 144 -5.02 10.91 1.04
CA GLU A 144 -5.79 10.76 2.27
C GLU A 144 -6.56 12.04 2.63
N ASP A 145 -5.95 13.20 2.47
CA ASP A 145 -6.56 14.49 2.78
C ASP A 145 -7.50 14.98 1.66
N GLY A 146 -7.60 14.26 0.55
CA GLY A 146 -8.39 14.67 -0.63
C GLY A 146 -7.80 15.88 -1.36
N THR A 147 -6.52 16.14 -1.19
CA THR A 147 -5.78 17.28 -1.76
C THR A 147 -4.81 16.87 -2.86
N ASP A 148 -4.93 15.65 -3.38
CA ASP A 148 -4.06 15.17 -4.44
C ASP A 148 -4.43 15.80 -5.80
N ASP A 149 -3.79 16.93 -6.11
CA ASP A 149 -3.89 17.63 -7.40
C ASP A 149 -3.24 16.87 -8.59
N ASN A 150 -3.04 15.56 -8.50
CA ASN A 150 -2.52 14.76 -9.62
C ASN A 150 -3.62 14.35 -10.62
N SER A 151 -4.60 15.25 -10.82
CA SER A 151 -5.57 15.17 -11.91
C SER A 151 -4.87 15.51 -13.22
N THR A 152 -4.21 14.53 -13.83
CA THR A 152 -3.80 14.58 -15.24
C THR A 152 -4.95 14.28 -16.20
N ASP A 153 -6.20 14.45 -15.76
CA ASP A 153 -7.42 14.22 -16.56
C ASP A 153 -7.99 15.51 -17.20
N SER A 154 -7.24 16.62 -17.22
CA SER A 154 -7.61 17.78 -18.06
C SER A 154 -7.05 17.60 -19.49
N PRO A 155 -7.89 17.64 -20.54
CA PRO A 155 -7.41 17.76 -21.91
C PRO A 155 -6.60 19.06 -22.08
N PRO A 156 -5.58 19.09 -22.97
CA PRO A 156 -4.67 20.22 -23.07
C PRO A 156 -5.43 21.51 -23.44
N PRO A 157 -5.26 22.62 -22.71
CA PRO A 157 -5.74 23.91 -23.19
C PRO A 157 -4.86 24.34 -24.37
N THR A 158 -5.48 24.47 -25.53
CA THR A 158 -4.94 25.20 -26.68
C THR A 158 -4.59 26.63 -26.24
N SER A 159 -3.32 27.00 -26.37
CA SER A 159 -2.81 28.35 -26.19
C SER A 159 -3.53 29.35 -27.08
N SER A 160 -3.93 30.51 -26.55
CA SER A 160 -3.56 31.84 -27.07
C SER A 160 -4.12 33.00 -26.23
N SER A 161 -3.20 33.88 -25.85
CA SER A 161 -3.29 35.36 -25.79
C SER A 161 -4.11 36.07 -24.69
N THR A 162 -3.35 36.57 -23.70
CA THR A 162 -3.26 37.97 -23.21
C THR A 162 -4.47 38.91 -23.38
N VAL A 163 -4.96 39.49 -22.28
CA VAL A 163 -4.79 40.94 -21.98
C VAL A 163 -5.10 41.29 -20.51
N GLN A 164 -4.29 42.23 -20.06
CA GLN A 164 -4.19 43.03 -18.84
C GLN A 164 -5.35 44.03 -18.66
N SER A 165 -5.81 44.29 -17.42
CA SER A 165 -5.83 45.64 -16.76
C SER A 165 -6.84 45.79 -15.59
N SER A 166 -6.27 46.28 -14.48
CA SER A 166 -6.75 47.30 -13.51
C SER A 166 -7.86 47.04 -12.46
N PRO A 167 -7.67 47.59 -11.23
CA PRO A 167 -8.62 47.56 -10.11
C PRO A 167 -9.48 48.83 -10.05
N SER A 168 -10.69 48.73 -9.50
CA SER A 168 -11.47 49.91 -9.09
C SER A 168 -12.28 49.66 -7.83
N SER A 169 -12.17 50.60 -6.91
CA SER A 169 -12.74 50.63 -5.56
C SER A 169 -14.21 51.07 -5.58
N GLY A 170 -15.01 50.55 -4.65
CA GLY A 170 -16.35 51.05 -4.32
C GLY A 170 -16.74 50.70 -2.88
N PRO A 171 -17.18 51.66 -2.04
CA PRO A 171 -17.54 51.42 -0.63
C PRO A 171 -19.06 51.46 -0.33
N ASN A 172 -19.41 50.87 0.83
CA ASN A 172 -20.59 51.06 1.73
C ASN A 172 -21.88 50.21 1.52
N PRO A 173 -22.77 50.07 2.54
CA PRO A 173 -22.57 49.68 3.96
C PRO A 173 -23.69 48.68 4.45
N PRO A 174 -24.13 48.62 5.74
CA PRO A 174 -24.29 47.37 6.50
C PRO A 174 -25.72 46.79 6.55
N THR A 175 -25.86 45.52 6.94
CA THR A 175 -27.15 44.97 7.39
C THR A 175 -26.93 44.01 8.56
N THR A 176 -27.57 44.35 9.68
CA THR A 176 -27.72 43.58 10.92
C THR A 176 -28.89 42.61 10.82
N ALA A 177 -28.72 41.34 11.24
CA ALA A 177 -29.67 40.59 12.07
C ALA A 177 -29.13 39.19 12.45
N PRO A 178 -29.53 38.63 13.61
CA PRO A 178 -28.93 37.44 14.24
C PRO A 178 -29.67 36.13 13.91
N GLY A 179 -28.97 35.01 14.03
CA GLY A 179 -29.56 33.67 13.95
C GLY A 179 -28.62 32.61 14.52
N ASP A 180 -28.93 32.16 15.73
CA ASP A 180 -28.40 30.94 16.34
C ASP A 180 -28.69 29.74 15.45
N THR A 181 -27.67 28.97 15.11
CA THR A 181 -27.78 27.53 14.89
C THR A 181 -26.42 26.91 15.10
N SER A 182 -26.28 26.19 16.20
CA SER A 182 -25.15 25.30 16.45
C SER A 182 -24.98 24.35 15.27
N SER A 183 -23.86 24.48 14.56
CA SER A 183 -23.37 23.48 13.63
C SER A 183 -21.96 23.11 14.09
N ASP A 184 -21.85 21.86 14.54
CA ASP A 184 -20.64 21.12 14.89
C ASP A 184 -19.42 21.58 14.09
N LEU A 185 -18.48 22.23 14.78
CA LEU A 185 -17.10 22.29 14.31
C LEU A 185 -16.50 20.88 14.46
N PRO A 186 -15.78 20.34 13.46
CA PRO A 186 -15.01 19.12 13.65
C PRO A 186 -14.02 19.31 14.81
N SER A 187 -14.22 18.54 15.87
CA SER A 187 -13.39 18.53 17.06
C SER A 187 -11.92 18.25 16.71
N PRO A 188 -10.95 18.78 17.48
CA PRO A 188 -9.54 18.40 17.36
C PRO A 188 -9.42 16.89 17.59
N THR A 189 -8.89 16.18 16.59
CA THR A 189 -8.77 14.72 16.56
C THR A 189 -7.94 14.24 17.75
N THR A 190 -8.63 13.87 18.83
CA THR A 190 -7.99 13.21 19.96
C THR A 190 -7.50 11.85 19.46
N PRO A 191 -6.23 11.48 19.66
CA PRO A 191 -5.74 10.17 19.26
C PRO A 191 -6.60 9.07 19.91
N PRO A 192 -6.82 7.94 19.21
CA PRO A 192 -7.64 6.86 19.75
C PRO A 192 -7.09 6.36 21.08
N SER A 193 -7.97 6.05 22.02
CA SER A 193 -7.56 5.46 23.31
C SER A 193 -6.89 4.10 23.10
N ASP A 194 -5.99 3.71 24.01
CA ASP A 194 -5.33 2.39 23.98
C ASP A 194 -6.32 1.21 23.95
N ASN A 195 -7.50 1.40 24.55
CA ASN A 195 -8.59 0.42 24.49
C ASN A 195 -9.20 0.34 23.09
N GLN A 196 -9.46 1.49 22.44
CA GLN A 196 -9.91 1.52 21.04
C GLN A 196 -8.89 0.89 20.09
N VAL A 197 -7.59 1.19 20.28
CA VAL A 197 -6.52 0.60 19.45
C VAL A 197 -6.54 -0.91 19.58
N ALA A 198 -6.59 -1.47 20.80
CA ALA A 198 -6.61 -2.91 20.98
C ALA A 198 -7.87 -3.59 20.43
N ARG A 199 -9.03 -2.95 20.56
CA ARG A 199 -10.29 -3.50 20.04
C ARG A 199 -10.34 -3.51 18.52
N LEU A 200 -9.74 -2.52 17.88
CA LEU A 200 -9.73 -2.35 16.42
C LEU A 200 -8.48 -2.92 15.75
N ALA A 201 -7.51 -3.41 16.54
CA ALA A 201 -6.29 -4.04 16.04
C ALA A 201 -6.66 -5.28 15.20
N PRO A 202 -6.20 -5.35 13.93
CA PRO A 202 -6.40 -6.53 13.13
C PRO A 202 -5.67 -7.74 13.74
N PRO A 203 -6.34 -8.90 13.89
CA PRO A 203 -5.73 -10.07 14.51
C PRO A 203 -4.58 -10.60 13.65
N LEU A 204 -3.50 -11.10 14.25
CA LEU A 204 -2.39 -11.67 13.48
C LEU A 204 -2.81 -12.95 12.74
N GLY A 205 -3.71 -13.74 13.33
CA GLY A 205 -4.31 -14.92 12.69
C GLY A 205 -3.35 -16.07 12.39
N TRP A 206 -2.15 -16.07 13.00
CA TRP A 206 -1.16 -17.15 12.92
C TRP A 206 -0.42 -17.28 14.25
N LYS A 207 0.29 -18.39 14.45
CA LYS A 207 1.09 -18.64 15.66
C LYS A 207 2.56 -18.86 15.28
N SER A 208 3.46 -18.50 16.18
CA SER A 208 4.88 -18.73 16.00
C SER A 208 5.26 -20.19 16.26
N GLY A 209 6.46 -20.59 15.83
CA GLY A 209 6.99 -21.92 16.13
C GLY A 209 6.35 -23.09 15.38
N ILE A 210 5.58 -22.84 14.30
CA ILE A 210 4.95 -23.91 13.53
C ILE A 210 6.00 -24.66 12.70
N ASN A 211 6.07 -25.98 12.85
CA ASN A 211 6.94 -26.87 12.09
C ASN A 211 8.41 -26.38 12.00
N PRO A 212 9.13 -26.34 13.13
CA PRO A 212 10.51 -25.87 13.14
C PRO A 212 11.42 -26.77 12.28
N THR A 213 12.23 -26.16 11.42
CA THR A 213 13.19 -26.86 10.54
C THR A 213 14.49 -27.25 11.23
N GLY A 214 14.69 -26.83 12.48
CA GLY A 214 15.96 -26.98 13.21
C GLY A 214 17.02 -25.92 12.87
N THR A 215 16.76 -25.03 11.89
CA THR A 215 17.68 -23.94 11.49
C THR A 215 17.24 -22.55 11.99
N GLY A 216 16.27 -22.49 12.91
CA GLY A 216 15.65 -21.25 13.37
C GLY A 216 14.50 -20.75 12.50
N ASN A 217 14.15 -21.47 11.42
CA ASN A 217 13.02 -21.17 10.54
C ASN A 217 11.83 -22.09 10.81
N CYS A 218 10.64 -21.53 10.67
CA CYS A 218 9.33 -22.14 10.87
C CYS A 218 8.36 -21.76 9.74
N ASP A 219 7.26 -22.49 9.63
CA ASP A 219 6.23 -22.23 8.64
C ASP A 219 5.45 -20.93 8.91
N GLY A 220 5.44 -20.04 7.92
CA GLY A 220 4.63 -18.82 7.91
C GLY A 220 3.17 -19.07 7.54
N ALA A 221 2.36 -18.02 7.69
CA ALA A 221 0.91 -18.05 7.46
C ALA A 221 0.51 -18.06 5.97
N VAL A 222 1.45 -17.69 5.10
CA VAL A 222 1.25 -17.58 3.66
C VAL A 222 2.01 -18.70 2.96
N LYS A 223 1.38 -19.27 1.94
CA LYS A 223 1.98 -20.29 1.08
C LYS A 223 2.59 -19.63 -0.15
N ASP A 224 3.69 -20.19 -0.63
CA ASP A 224 4.30 -19.83 -1.90
C ASP A 224 3.46 -20.36 -3.09
N HIS A 225 3.97 -20.16 -4.30
CA HIS A 225 3.33 -20.61 -5.54
C HIS A 225 3.26 -22.14 -5.69
N ASN A 226 4.08 -22.88 -4.94
CA ASN A 226 4.08 -24.35 -4.91
C ASN A 226 3.14 -24.91 -3.81
N GLY A 227 2.45 -24.03 -3.08
CA GLY A 227 1.58 -24.40 -1.97
C GLY A 227 2.32 -24.75 -0.68
N GLN A 228 3.63 -24.48 -0.60
CA GLN A 228 4.46 -24.68 0.58
C GLN A 228 4.44 -23.43 1.48
N PRO A 229 4.38 -23.56 2.81
CA PRO A 229 4.49 -22.40 3.70
C PRO A 229 5.81 -21.65 3.48
N ILE A 230 5.73 -20.32 3.38
CA ILE A 230 6.93 -19.47 3.32
C ILE A 230 7.62 -19.54 4.67
N GLN A 231 8.90 -19.85 4.69
CA GLN A 231 9.69 -19.94 5.91
C GLN A 231 9.87 -18.54 6.53
N VAL A 232 9.69 -18.45 7.84
CA VAL A 232 9.86 -17.24 8.66
C VAL A 232 10.68 -17.58 9.90
N PRO A 233 11.29 -16.59 10.59
CA PRO A 233 11.92 -16.85 11.88
C PRO A 233 10.92 -17.50 12.85
N CYS A 234 11.34 -18.50 13.62
CA CYS A 234 10.44 -19.21 14.53
C CYS A 234 9.85 -18.35 15.65
N SER A 235 10.44 -17.18 15.93
CA SER A 235 9.88 -16.16 16.83
C SER A 235 8.72 -15.37 16.21
N CYS A 236 8.45 -15.54 14.91
CA CYS A 236 7.43 -14.83 14.18
C CYS A 236 6.18 -15.68 13.91
N PRO A 237 4.97 -15.11 14.04
CA PRO A 237 4.69 -13.74 14.46
C PRO A 237 4.91 -13.51 15.97
N PRO A 238 4.99 -12.24 16.44
CA PRO A 238 4.97 -11.96 17.87
C PRO A 238 3.66 -12.46 18.50
N SER A 239 3.61 -12.52 19.84
CA SER A 239 2.31 -12.70 20.51
C SER A 239 1.39 -11.50 20.23
N GLU A 240 0.07 -11.74 20.24
CA GLU A 240 -0.94 -10.69 20.05
C GLU A 240 -0.76 -9.55 21.06
N ALA A 241 -0.40 -9.87 22.30
CA ALA A 241 -0.14 -8.88 23.35
C ALA A 241 1.07 -7.99 23.03
N VAL A 242 2.18 -8.58 22.56
CA VAL A 242 3.38 -7.83 22.15
C VAL A 242 3.07 -6.93 20.95
N TYR A 243 2.36 -7.46 19.96
CA TYR A 243 1.91 -6.72 18.79
C TYR A 243 1.01 -5.52 19.17
N ILE A 244 -0.04 -5.73 19.97
CA ILE A 244 -0.97 -4.67 20.37
C ILE A 244 -0.26 -3.62 21.22
N SER A 245 0.67 -4.01 22.09
CA SER A 245 1.48 -3.06 22.87
C SER A 245 2.29 -2.15 21.96
N ALA A 246 3.03 -2.72 21.01
CA ALA A 246 3.82 -1.96 20.04
C ALA A 246 2.94 -1.08 19.14
N LEU A 247 1.76 -1.58 18.74
CA LEU A 247 0.81 -0.81 17.94
C LEU A 247 0.32 0.43 18.70
N ARG A 248 -0.05 0.29 19.98
CA ARG A 248 -0.45 1.43 20.83
C ARG A 248 0.65 2.48 20.93
N GLU A 249 1.89 2.06 21.12
CA GLU A 249 3.05 2.97 21.14
C GLU A 249 3.20 3.70 19.81
N ASN A 250 3.10 2.98 18.69
CA ASN A 250 3.19 3.57 17.36
C ASN A 250 2.07 4.58 17.07
N VAL A 251 0.84 4.24 17.45
CA VAL A 251 -0.34 5.09 17.26
C VAL A 251 -0.25 6.36 18.11
N ARG A 252 0.15 6.21 19.38
CA ARG A 252 0.39 7.35 20.27
C ARG A 252 1.53 8.25 19.78
N ALA A 253 2.54 7.68 19.14
CA ALA A 253 3.64 8.42 18.54
C ALA A 253 3.33 8.98 17.14
N GLY A 254 2.22 8.56 16.51
CA GLY A 254 1.89 8.84 15.11
C GLY A 254 2.89 8.26 14.09
N LYS A 255 3.77 7.35 14.51
CA LYS A 255 4.89 6.78 13.73
C LYS A 255 5.39 5.49 14.34
N ALA A 256 6.09 4.66 13.57
CA ALA A 256 6.73 3.47 14.11
C ALA A 256 7.87 3.87 15.07
N VAL A 257 7.79 3.53 16.35
CA VAL A 257 8.74 4.02 17.37
C VAL A 257 10.18 3.57 17.09
N ASN A 258 10.37 2.35 16.59
CA ASN A 258 11.70 1.85 16.21
C ASN A 258 12.07 2.14 14.75
N ASN A 259 11.19 2.81 14.00
CA ASN A 259 11.48 3.36 12.68
C ASN A 259 10.71 4.68 12.48
N PRO A 260 11.14 5.77 13.14
CA PRO A 260 10.37 7.01 13.20
C PRO A 260 10.12 7.68 11.84
N THR A 261 10.81 7.24 10.80
CA THR A 261 10.61 7.70 9.42
C THR A 261 9.30 7.19 8.81
N VAL A 262 8.71 6.13 9.36
CA VAL A 262 7.45 5.55 8.87
C VAL A 262 6.28 6.07 9.71
N PRO A 263 5.32 6.80 9.11
CA PRO A 263 4.17 7.31 9.83
C PRO A 263 3.21 6.16 10.15
N VAL A 264 2.43 6.30 11.23
CA VAL A 264 1.38 5.36 11.59
C VAL A 264 0.11 6.14 11.83
N ALA A 265 -0.91 5.84 11.02
CA ALA A 265 -2.27 6.34 11.18
C ALA A 265 -3.17 5.21 11.67
N PHE A 266 -4.15 5.53 12.50
CA PHE A 266 -5.06 4.53 13.05
C PHE A 266 -6.47 5.11 13.19
N PRO A 267 -7.18 5.27 12.05
CA PRO A 267 -8.55 5.77 12.07
C PRO A 267 -9.48 4.77 12.77
N THR A 268 -10.51 5.27 13.44
CA THR A 268 -11.39 4.49 14.34
C THR A 268 -12.74 4.14 13.73
N ASP A 269 -13.11 4.74 12.61
CA ASP A 269 -14.37 4.45 11.95
C ASP A 269 -14.33 3.08 11.24
N ASP A 270 -15.51 2.63 10.80
CA ASP A 270 -15.72 1.32 10.20
C ASP A 270 -15.62 1.32 8.67
N SER A 271 -15.20 2.43 8.07
CA SER A 271 -14.97 2.49 6.64
C SER A 271 -13.90 1.48 6.23
N ARG A 272 -13.98 1.08 4.97
CA ARG A 272 -13.05 0.11 4.40
C ARG A 272 -11.64 0.67 4.31
N ASP A 273 -11.52 1.96 4.04
CA ASP A 273 -10.24 2.66 4.03
C ASP A 273 -9.64 2.68 5.44
N SER A 274 -10.45 2.94 6.47
CA SER A 274 -9.99 2.88 7.84
C SER A 274 -9.54 1.48 8.27
N LYS A 275 -10.25 0.44 7.86
CA LYS A 275 -9.82 -0.96 8.04
C LYS A 275 -8.49 -1.26 7.31
N ARG A 276 -8.33 -0.77 6.07
CA ARG A 276 -7.08 -0.91 5.29
C ARG A 276 -5.92 -0.24 6.02
N THR A 277 -6.10 1.00 6.47
CA THR A 277 -5.08 1.76 7.19
C THR A 277 -4.68 1.09 8.50
N ARG A 278 -5.64 0.52 9.25
CA ARG A 278 -5.34 -0.26 10.45
C ARG A 278 -4.51 -1.52 10.15
N ILE A 279 -4.80 -2.23 9.05
CA ILE A 279 -3.99 -3.39 8.63
C ILE A 279 -2.59 -2.96 8.19
N GLN A 280 -2.45 -1.85 7.47
CA GLN A 280 -1.14 -1.32 7.10
C GLN A 280 -0.33 -0.90 8.33
N ALA A 281 -0.95 -0.22 9.30
CA ALA A 281 -0.35 0.09 10.59
C ALA A 281 0.11 -1.17 11.33
N ALA A 282 -0.70 -2.24 11.28
CA ALA A 282 -0.35 -3.53 11.86
C ALA A 282 0.89 -4.16 11.19
N ILE A 283 0.93 -4.16 9.86
CA ILE A 283 2.07 -4.67 9.07
C ILE A 283 3.33 -3.87 9.38
N VAL A 284 3.27 -2.54 9.36
CA VAL A 284 4.39 -1.66 9.72
C VAL A 284 4.87 -1.94 11.13
N THR A 285 3.95 -2.14 12.08
CA THR A 285 4.28 -2.42 13.47
C THR A 285 5.09 -3.71 13.60
N ILE A 286 4.61 -4.82 13.03
CA ILE A 286 5.31 -6.10 13.15
C ILE A 286 6.66 -6.10 12.43
N GLN A 287 6.79 -5.36 11.32
CA GLN A 287 8.04 -5.27 10.55
C GLN A 287 9.11 -4.41 11.22
N ASN A 288 8.74 -3.57 12.19
CA ASN A 288 9.65 -2.66 12.88
C ASN A 288 9.64 -2.88 14.41
N LEU A 289 9.43 -4.11 14.89
CA LEU A 289 9.37 -4.41 16.33
C LEU A 289 10.71 -4.21 17.06
N HIS A 290 11.83 -4.36 16.36
CA HIS A 290 13.17 -4.36 16.97
C HIS A 290 14.16 -3.44 16.25
N GLY A 291 13.66 -2.54 15.39
CA GLY A 291 14.48 -1.63 14.60
C GLY A 291 13.97 -1.46 13.19
N ILE A 292 14.71 -0.69 12.39
CA ILE A 292 14.40 -0.42 10.99
C ILE A 292 14.42 -1.73 10.19
N GLY A 293 13.24 -2.23 9.81
CA GLY A 293 13.09 -3.50 9.08
C GLY A 293 13.48 -4.74 9.88
N ILE A 294 13.74 -4.60 11.18
CA ILE A 294 14.06 -5.72 12.08
C ILE A 294 12.77 -6.06 12.84
N GLY A 295 12.10 -7.09 12.37
CA GLY A 295 10.81 -7.52 12.92
C GLY A 295 10.33 -8.77 12.21
N CYS A 296 9.02 -9.03 12.32
CA CYS A 296 8.39 -10.15 11.68
C CYS A 296 7.89 -9.80 10.28
N PRO A 297 8.22 -10.60 9.26
CA PRO A 297 7.73 -10.36 7.91
C PRO A 297 6.22 -10.54 7.87
N ALA A 298 5.51 -9.80 7.01
CA ALA A 298 4.05 -9.85 6.93
C ALA A 298 3.52 -11.27 6.66
N VAL A 299 4.29 -12.09 5.93
CA VAL A 299 3.98 -13.50 5.62
C VAL A 299 3.98 -14.42 6.85
N SER A 300 4.50 -13.97 8.00
CA SER A 300 4.32 -14.66 9.29
C SER A 300 2.90 -14.50 9.87
N THR A 301 2.05 -13.69 9.24
CA THR A 301 0.68 -13.39 9.69
C THR A 301 -0.31 -13.50 8.55
N THR A 302 -1.59 -13.41 8.88
CA THR A 302 -2.67 -13.30 7.89
C THR A 302 -2.99 -11.86 7.48
N LEU A 303 -2.26 -10.85 7.99
CA LEU A 303 -2.55 -9.44 7.72
C LEU A 303 -2.54 -9.10 6.22
N GLY A 304 -1.60 -9.66 5.45
CA GLY A 304 -1.58 -9.49 3.99
C GLY A 304 -2.82 -10.09 3.31
N LYS A 305 -3.32 -11.23 3.78
CA LYS A 305 -4.57 -11.84 3.29
C LYS A 305 -5.78 -11.00 3.67
N GLN A 306 -5.81 -10.45 4.89
CA GLN A 306 -6.88 -9.56 5.33
C GLN A 306 -6.92 -8.28 4.48
N LEU A 307 -5.76 -7.72 4.16
CA LEU A 307 -5.64 -6.57 3.26
C LEU A 307 -6.23 -6.89 1.87
N ASN A 308 -5.83 -8.02 1.30
CA ASN A 308 -6.34 -8.49 0.00
C ASN A 308 -7.85 -8.77 0.04
N ALA A 309 -8.37 -9.32 1.14
CA ALA A 309 -9.80 -9.60 1.29
C ALA A 309 -10.64 -8.32 1.35
N LEU A 310 -10.13 -7.28 2.03
CA LEU A 310 -10.77 -5.97 2.00
C LEU A 310 -10.78 -5.38 0.60
N ASP A 311 -9.73 -5.58 -0.20
CA ASP A 311 -9.68 -5.07 -1.58
C ASP A 311 -10.58 -5.89 -2.53
N ALA A 312 -10.67 -7.21 -2.33
CA ALA A 312 -11.54 -8.09 -3.12
C ALA A 312 -13.03 -7.75 -2.97
N LEU A 313 -13.45 -7.35 -1.77
CA LEU A 313 -14.81 -6.83 -1.51
C LEU A 313 -15.16 -5.59 -2.34
N VAL A 314 -14.19 -4.87 -2.96
CA VAL A 314 -14.49 -3.74 -3.86
C VAL A 314 -15.04 -4.27 -5.17
N ARG A 315 -14.51 -5.39 -5.65
CA ARG A 315 -14.77 -5.90 -7.00
C ARG A 315 -16.09 -6.67 -7.12
N ALA A 316 -16.73 -6.98 -6.00
CA ALA A 316 -17.97 -7.73 -5.92
C ALA A 316 -19.23 -6.84 -5.79
N LEU A 317 -19.04 -5.53 -5.62
CA LEU A 317 -20.08 -4.50 -5.58
C LEU A 317 -19.99 -3.64 -6.85
#